data_AF-A0AAJ1XC74-F1
#
_entry.id   AF-A0AAJ1XC74-F1
#
_cell.length_a   1.000
_cell.length_b   1.000
_cell.length_c   1.000
_cell.angle_alpha   90.00
_cell.angle_beta   90.00
_cell.angle_gamma   90.00
#
_symmetry.space_group_name_H-M   'P 1'
#
loop_
_entity.id
_entity.type
_entity.pdbx_description
1 polymer ?
#
loop_
_entity_poly.entity_id
_entity_poly.type
_entity_poly.pdbx_seq_one_letter_code
_entity_poly.pdbx_strand_id
1 'polypeptide(L)'
;EAEIEEKMEMPIKEKGVYLVTGGLGGISAHVARMLLKEYQTRIIIVGRTILPDRVLWDEYMDCNLNLSRKIKTYKDLESMGGQIVYVSGDINDDGFIQTLQHTAETTWGCKLDGIFHLAGIG
;
A
#
# COMPACT_ATOMS: atom_id res chain seq x y z
N GLU A 1 -23.67 36.40 -1.29
CA GLU A 1 -22.31 36.13 -1.79
C GLU A 1 -22.02 34.67 -1.46
N ALA A 2 -21.62 33.86 -2.43
CA ALA A 2 -21.27 32.45 -2.20
C ALA A 2 -19.75 32.35 -2.25
N GLU A 3 -19.14 32.02 -1.11
CA GLU A 3 -17.72 31.70 -1.02
C GLU A 3 -17.46 30.45 -1.84
N ILE A 4 -16.65 30.60 -2.89
CA ILE A 4 -16.13 29.46 -3.65
C ILE A 4 -15.01 28.90 -2.78
N GLU A 5 -15.26 27.77 -2.12
CA GLU A 5 -14.17 26.94 -1.58
C GLU A 5 -13.30 26.52 -2.77
N GLU A 6 -12.15 27.16 -2.94
CA GLU A 6 -11.12 26.68 -3.85
C GLU A 6 -10.73 25.27 -3.38
N LYS A 7 -11.18 24.27 -4.14
CA LYS A 7 -10.79 22.89 -3.92
C LYS A 7 -9.29 22.81 -4.20
N MET A 8 -8.48 22.86 -3.14
CA MET A 8 -7.04 22.66 -3.25
C MET A 8 -6.77 21.34 -3.96
N GLU A 9 -6.07 21.42 -5.10
CA GLU A 9 -5.61 20.21 -5.78
C GLU A 9 -4.63 19.49 -4.87
N MET A 10 -4.97 18.24 -4.53
CA MET A 10 -4.08 17.38 -3.77
C MET A 10 -2.81 17.11 -4.61
N PRO A 11 -1.60 17.17 -4.03
CA PRO A 11 -0.35 16.92 -4.75
C PRO A 11 -0.12 15.41 -5.01
N ILE A 12 -1.16 14.70 -5.43
CA ILE A 12 -1.14 13.28 -5.77
C ILE A 12 -1.19 13.17 -7.29
N LYS A 13 -0.14 12.57 -7.86
CA LYS A 13 -0.01 12.37 -9.30
C LYS A 13 -0.84 11.19 -9.73
N GLU A 14 -1.64 11.37 -10.77
CA GLU A 14 -2.25 10.23 -11.47
C GLU A 14 -1.16 9.26 -11.94
N LYS A 15 -1.36 7.97 -11.66
CA LYS A 15 -0.42 6.88 -11.98
C LYS A 15 0.98 7.04 -11.35
N GLY A 16 1.11 7.92 -10.35
CA GLY A 16 2.33 8.08 -9.56
C GLY A 16 2.66 6.84 -8.72
N VAL A 17 3.90 6.75 -8.26
CA VAL A 17 4.40 5.65 -7.43
C VAL A 17 4.53 6.08 -5.97
N TYR A 18 3.87 5.37 -5.07
CA TYR A 18 3.81 5.73 -3.66
C TYR A 18 4.22 4.58 -2.75
N LEU A 19 4.93 4.91 -1.67
CA LEU A 19 5.18 4.00 -0.57
C LEU A 19 4.15 4.24 0.54
N VAL A 20 3.47 3.20 0.99
CA VAL A 20 2.49 3.27 2.08
C VAL A 20 2.92 2.32 3.20
N THR A 21 3.24 2.87 4.37
CA THR A 21 3.57 2.05 5.56
C THR A 21 2.31 1.77 6.39
N GLY A 22 2.37 0.83 7.33
CA GLY A 22 1.23 0.46 8.19
C GLY A 22 0.44 -0.77 7.73
N GLY A 23 0.86 -1.41 6.63
CA GLY A 23 0.38 -2.70 6.18
C GLY A 23 -1.05 -2.70 5.62
N LEU A 24 -1.69 -3.87 5.65
CA LEU A 24 -2.96 -4.14 4.98
C LEU A 24 -4.17 -3.97 5.93
N GLY A 25 -4.10 -3.03 6.86
CA GLY A 25 -5.13 -2.82 7.87
C GLY A 25 -5.35 -1.36 8.23
N GLY A 26 -6.38 -1.11 9.04
CA GLY A 26 -6.69 0.21 9.59
C GLY A 26 -6.78 1.31 8.53
N ILE A 27 -6.22 2.47 8.85
CA ILE A 27 -6.21 3.66 7.98
C ILE A 27 -5.41 3.41 6.69
N SER A 28 -4.33 2.62 6.77
CA SER A 28 -3.45 2.34 5.63
C SER A 28 -4.21 1.72 4.46
N ALA A 29 -5.08 0.74 4.72
CA ALA A 29 -5.93 0.13 3.69
C ALA A 29 -6.94 1.12 3.06
N HIS A 30 -7.44 2.09 3.84
CA HIS A 30 -8.38 3.09 3.33
C HIS A 30 -7.67 4.11 2.44
N VAL A 31 -6.49 4.59 2.86
CA VAL A 31 -5.66 5.49 2.06
C VAL A 31 -5.23 4.81 0.76
N ALA A 32 -4.77 3.55 0.82
CA ALA A 32 -4.42 2.78 -0.37
C ALA A 32 -5.60 2.65 -1.35
N ARG A 33 -6.81 2.38 -0.83
CA ARG A 33 -8.03 2.29 -1.65
C ARG A 33 -8.35 3.60 -2.37
N MET A 34 -8.24 4.74 -1.68
CA MET A 34 -8.42 6.06 -2.27
C MET A 34 -7.40 6.32 -3.38
N LEU A 35 -6.11 6.10 -3.10
CA LEU A 35 -5.02 6.32 -4.06
C LEU A 35 -5.19 5.46 -5.34
N LEU A 36 -5.53 4.19 -5.18
CA LEU A 36 -5.74 3.29 -6.32
C LEU A 36 -6.99 3.66 -7.13
N LYS A 37 -8.08 4.04 -6.46
CA LYS A 37 -9.37 4.30 -7.11
C LYS A 37 -9.41 5.65 -7.79
N GLU A 38 -8.94 6.70 -7.11
CA GLU A 38 -9.07 8.09 -7.58
C GLU A 38 -7.92 8.52 -8.48
N TYR A 39 -6.72 7.97 -8.25
CA TYR A 39 -5.50 8.39 -8.93
C TYR A 39 -4.81 7.27 -9.70
N GLN A 40 -5.33 6.04 -9.68
CA GLN A 40 -4.76 4.88 -10.38
C GLN A 40 -3.26 4.66 -10.07
N THR A 41 -2.85 4.95 -8.84
CA THR A 41 -1.44 4.92 -8.45
C THR A 41 -0.85 3.52 -8.48
N ARG A 42 0.48 3.45 -8.48
CA ARG A 42 1.25 2.24 -8.16
C ARG A 42 1.70 2.35 -6.71
N ILE A 43 1.44 1.34 -5.89
CA ILE A 43 1.67 1.41 -4.45
C ILE A 43 2.54 0.27 -3.96
N ILE A 44 3.60 0.59 -3.23
CA ILE A 44 4.31 -0.36 -2.38
C ILE A 44 3.70 -0.27 -0.99
N ILE A 45 3.08 -1.35 -0.53
CA ILE A 45 2.51 -1.44 0.82
C ILE A 45 3.50 -2.19 1.71
N VAL A 46 3.81 -1.61 2.86
CA VAL A 46 4.78 -2.16 3.81
C VAL A 46 4.13 -2.46 5.14
N GLY A 47 4.32 -3.69 5.62
CA GLY A 47 3.90 -4.11 6.95
C GLY A 47 4.80 -5.22 7.50
N ARG A 48 4.68 -5.52 8.79
CA ARG A 48 5.53 -6.54 9.45
C ARG A 48 5.07 -7.98 9.22
N THR A 49 3.86 -8.16 8.72
CA THR A 49 3.27 -9.51 8.59
C THR A 49 3.70 -10.14 7.29
N ILE A 50 4.34 -11.29 7.38
CA ILE A 50 4.67 -12.09 6.21
C ILE A 50 3.37 -12.65 5.63
N LEU A 51 3.12 -12.39 4.35
CA LEU A 51 2.08 -13.08 3.61
C LEU A 51 2.66 -14.37 3.05
N PRO A 52 1.95 -15.51 3.17
CA PRO A 52 2.38 -16.76 2.57
C PRO A 52 2.34 -16.65 1.04
N ASP A 53 2.91 -17.64 0.36
CA ASP A 53 2.78 -17.78 -1.09
C ASP A 53 1.30 -17.74 -1.48
N ARG A 54 1.01 -17.08 -2.60
CA ARG A 54 -0.36 -16.90 -3.12
C ARG A 54 -1.07 -18.24 -3.35
N VAL A 55 -0.33 -19.29 -3.68
CA VAL A 55 -0.86 -20.66 -3.86
C VAL A 55 -1.47 -21.21 -2.57
N LEU A 56 -0.95 -20.80 -1.41
CA LEU A 56 -1.42 -21.27 -0.10
C LEU A 56 -2.56 -20.41 0.47
N TRP A 57 -2.95 -19.31 -0.17
CA TRP A 57 -3.84 -18.33 0.42
C TRP A 57 -5.20 -18.89 0.84
N ASP A 58 -5.73 -19.85 0.09
CA ASP A 58 -7.02 -20.46 0.39
C ASP A 58 -6.95 -21.33 1.66
N GLU A 59 -5.82 -21.98 1.95
CA GLU A 59 -5.61 -22.75 3.19
C GLU A 59 -5.63 -21.86 4.45
N TYR A 60 -5.16 -20.62 4.32
CA TYR A 60 -5.14 -19.66 5.43
C TYR A 60 -6.47 -18.93 5.63
N MET A 61 -7.43 -19.05 4.71
CA MET A 61 -8.75 -18.42 4.87
C MET A 61 -9.49 -18.95 6.09
N ASP A 62 -9.37 -20.25 6.36
CA ASP A 62 -10.16 -20.94 7.39
C ASP A 62 -9.40 -21.08 8.73
N CYS A 63 -8.08 -21.05 8.70
CA CYS A 63 -7.25 -21.37 9.88
C CYS A 63 -6.62 -20.16 10.57
N ASN A 64 -6.61 -18.96 9.95
CA ASN A 64 -6.01 -17.77 10.55
C ASN A 64 -6.78 -16.48 10.22
N LEU A 65 -7.60 -16.02 11.17
CA LEU A 65 -8.45 -14.83 11.00
C LEU A 65 -7.68 -13.52 10.73
N ASN A 66 -6.45 -13.37 11.23
CA ASN A 66 -5.68 -12.14 11.02
C ASN A 66 -5.08 -12.12 9.61
N LEU A 67 -4.48 -13.23 9.20
CA LEU A 67 -3.85 -13.38 7.91
C LEU A 67 -4.90 -13.41 6.79
N SER A 68 -6.02 -14.09 7.01
CA SER A 68 -7.13 -14.10 6.05
C SER A 68 -7.69 -12.71 5.78
N ARG A 69 -7.81 -11.86 6.82
CA ARG A 69 -8.17 -10.44 6.64
C ARG A 69 -7.16 -9.68 5.79
N LYS A 70 -5.86 -9.84 6.05
CA LYS A 70 -4.81 -9.15 5.27
C LYS A 70 -4.79 -9.61 3.83
N ILE A 71 -4.92 -10.91 3.58
CA ILE A 71 -5.00 -11.48 2.24
C ILE A 71 -6.25 -10.94 1.51
N LYS A 72 -7.41 -10.89 2.18
CA LYS A 72 -8.63 -10.29 1.61
C LYS A 72 -8.41 -8.81 1.25
N THR A 73 -7.84 -8.02 2.16
CA THR A 73 -7.50 -6.61 1.88
C THR A 73 -6.56 -6.50 0.68
N TYR A 74 -5.53 -7.36 0.57
CA TYR A 74 -4.64 -7.36 -0.58
C TYR A 74 -5.42 -7.65 -1.87
N LYS A 75 -6.22 -8.73 -1.92
CA LYS A 75 -7.04 -9.10 -3.09
C LYS A 75 -7.97 -7.95 -3.50
N ASP A 76 -8.62 -7.31 -2.53
CA ASP A 76 -9.47 -6.15 -2.76
C ASP A 76 -8.70 -5.01 -3.42
N LEU A 77 -7.54 -4.63 -2.87
CA LEU A 77 -6.72 -3.53 -3.38
C LEU A 77 -6.16 -3.86 -4.78
N GLU A 78 -5.75 -5.10 -5.01
CA GLU A 78 -5.24 -5.53 -6.32
C GLU A 78 -6.30 -5.47 -7.41
N SER A 79 -7.58 -5.65 -7.07
CA SER A 79 -8.70 -5.55 -8.02
C SER A 79 -9.03 -4.10 -8.46
N MET A 80 -8.34 -3.10 -7.91
CA MET A 80 -8.58 -1.68 -8.21
C MET A 80 -7.79 -1.21 -9.43
N GLY A 81 -8.13 -0.05 -9.99
CA GLY A 81 -7.57 0.48 -11.25
C GLY A 81 -6.09 0.89 -11.21
N GLY A 82 -5.36 0.60 -10.13
CA GLY A 82 -3.92 0.84 -9.98
C GLY A 82 -3.12 -0.47 -9.89
N GLN A 83 -1.93 -0.42 -9.30
CA GLN A 83 -1.12 -1.63 -9.05
C GLN A 83 -0.57 -1.62 -7.63
N ILE A 84 -0.41 -2.79 -7.03
CA ILE A 84 0.16 -2.92 -5.69
C ILE A 84 1.27 -3.96 -5.65
N VAL A 85 2.23 -3.73 -4.76
CA VAL A 85 3.20 -4.71 -4.28
C VAL A 85 3.19 -4.67 -2.76
N TYR A 86 3.16 -5.83 -2.10
CA TYR A 86 3.31 -5.91 -0.66
C TYR A 86 4.71 -6.40 -0.29
N VAL A 87 5.39 -5.66 0.58
CA VAL A 87 6.71 -6.02 1.11
C VAL A 87 6.62 -6.16 2.62
N SER A 88 7.01 -7.33 3.13
CA SER A 88 7.07 -7.57 4.56
C SER A 88 8.41 -7.12 5.14
N GLY A 89 8.38 -6.33 6.20
CA GLY A 89 9.59 -5.96 6.96
C GLY A 89 9.35 -4.89 8.02
N ASP A 90 10.42 -4.53 8.72
CA ASP A 90 10.44 -3.48 9.73
C ASP A 90 11.09 -2.21 9.15
N ILE A 91 10.35 -1.11 9.18
CA ILE A 91 10.81 0.19 8.68
C ILE A 91 11.89 0.84 9.56
N ASN A 92 12.16 0.30 10.75
CA ASN A 92 13.29 0.71 11.60
C ASN A 92 14.61 0.02 11.20
N ASP A 93 14.58 -0.91 10.24
CA ASP A 93 15.77 -1.53 9.67
C ASP A 93 16.27 -0.73 8.46
N ASP A 94 17.45 -0.13 8.58
CA ASP A 94 18.06 0.67 7.52
C ASP A 94 18.28 -0.12 6.22
N GLY A 95 18.65 -1.40 6.32
CA GLY A 95 18.81 -2.28 5.16
C GLY A 95 17.48 -2.55 4.46
N PHE A 96 16.40 -2.68 5.24
CA PHE A 96 15.06 -2.81 4.70
C PHE A 96 14.60 -1.53 3.98
N ILE A 97 14.87 -0.34 4.54
CA ILE A 97 14.57 0.93 3.87
C ILE A 97 15.29 1.05 2.52
N GLN A 98 16.56 0.62 2.43
CA GLN A 98 17.28 0.59 1.16
C GLN A 98 16.61 -0.35 0.13
N THR A 99 16.12 -1.50 0.59
CA THR A 99 15.39 -2.46 -0.26
C THR A 99 14.09 -1.85 -0.79
N LEU A 100 13.36 -1.09 0.03
CA LEU A 100 12.11 -0.44 -0.39
C LEU A 100 12.33 0.63 -1.47
N GLN A 101 13.43 1.40 -1.38
CA GLN A 101 13.75 2.39 -2.41
C GLN A 101 13.96 1.72 -3.77
N HIS A 102 14.66 0.59 -3.80
CA HIS A 102 14.92 -0.12 -5.04
C HIS A 102 13.70 -0.88 -5.57
N THR A 103 12.75 -1.26 -4.72
CA THR A 103 11.54 -2.00 -5.12
C THR A 103 10.77 -1.27 -6.22
N ALA A 104 10.62 0.06 -6.13
CA ALA A 104 9.93 0.85 -7.15
C ALA A 104 10.67 0.85 -8.49
N GLU A 105 12.00 0.98 -8.44
CA GLU A 105 12.87 0.99 -9.62
C GLU A 105 12.87 -0.38 -10.31
N THR A 106 12.96 -1.47 -9.56
CA THR A 106 12.94 -2.83 -10.11
C THR A 106 11.56 -3.18 -10.68
N THR A 107 10.48 -2.80 -10.00
CA THR A 107 9.12 -3.20 -10.40
C THR A 107 8.61 -2.37 -11.58
N TRP A 108 8.89 -1.06 -11.58
CA TRP A 108 8.25 -0.12 -12.50
C TRP A 108 9.22 0.83 -13.22
N GLY A 109 10.54 0.71 -13.01
CA GLY A 109 11.54 1.53 -13.68
C GLY A 109 11.50 3.01 -13.30
N CYS A 110 10.95 3.38 -12.13
CA CYS A 110 10.82 4.76 -11.70
C CYS A 110 10.98 4.93 -10.19
N LYS A 111 11.22 6.18 -9.77
CA LYS A 111 11.37 6.56 -8.36
C LYS A 111 10.02 6.78 -7.69
N LEU A 112 10.02 6.84 -6.35
CA LEU A 112 8.85 7.21 -5.57
C LEU A 112 8.47 8.68 -5.82
N ASP A 113 7.18 8.93 -6.04
CA ASP A 113 6.57 10.26 -6.10
C ASP A 113 6.14 10.77 -4.72
N GLY A 114 6.01 9.88 -3.73
CA GLY A 114 5.68 10.25 -2.36
C GLY A 114 5.62 9.07 -1.40
N ILE A 115 5.51 9.40 -0.11
CA ILE A 115 5.43 8.42 0.99
C ILE A 115 4.25 8.80 1.90
N PHE A 116 3.41 7.82 2.21
CA PHE A 116 2.41 7.90 3.26
C PHE A 116 2.87 7.04 4.43
N HIS A 117 3.35 7.69 5.49
CA HIS A 117 3.79 7.00 6.69
C HIS A 117 2.62 6.84 7.66
N LEU A 118 2.04 5.63 7.71
CA LEU A 118 0.88 5.29 8.55
C LEU A 118 1.19 4.12 9.49
N ALA A 119 2.47 3.74 9.59
CA ALA A 119 2.93 2.78 10.59
C ALA A 119 2.76 3.36 12.00
N GLY A 120 2.26 2.52 12.89
CA GLY A 120 2.07 2.86 14.30
C GLY A 120 1.89 1.59 15.12
N ILE A 121 1.90 1.77 16.44
CA ILE A 121 1.52 0.73 17.39
C ILE A 121 0.05 0.93 17.78
N GLY A 122 -0.70 -0.15 17.85
CA GLY A 122 -2.11 -0.20 18.24
C GLY A 122 -2.45 -1.56 18.83
#